data_AF-A0A924JBS0-F1
#
_entry.id   AF-A0A924JBS0-F1
#
_cell.length_a   1.000
_cell.length_b   1.000
_cell.length_c   1.000
_cell.angle_alpha   90.00
_cell.angle_beta   90.00
_cell.angle_gamma   90.00
#
_symmetry.space_group_name_H-M   'P 1'
#
loop_
_entity.id
_entity.type
_entity.pdbx_description
1 polymer ?
#
loop_
_entity_poly.entity_id
_entity_poly.type
_entity_poly.pdbx_seq_one_letter_code
_entity_poly.pdbx_strand_id
1 'polypeptide(L)' 'MKTVEDIKNRKVPFATIDPSLDQLKGKNLFPEKLAKANEMLKTAKLPSPKHRS' A
#
# COMPACT_ATOMS: atom_id res chain seq x y z
N MET A 1 30.11 -7.33 -12.17
CA MET A 1 28.79 -7.61 -11.55
C MET A 1 28.90 -7.26 -10.08
N LYS A 2 27.90 -6.61 -9.48
CA LYS A 2 27.92 -6.31 -8.03
C LYS A 2 27.57 -7.58 -7.27
N THR A 3 28.32 -7.92 -6.23
CA THR A 3 28.11 -9.17 -5.48
C THR A 3 27.03 -9.00 -4.41
N VAL A 4 26.55 -10.11 -3.86
CA VAL A 4 25.55 -10.09 -2.76
C VAL A 4 26.14 -9.43 -1.50
N GLU A 5 27.45 -9.55 -1.30
CA GLU A 5 28.19 -8.94 -0.19
C GLU A 5 28.25 -7.41 -0.32
N ASP A 6 28.43 -6.89 -1.54
CA ASP A 6 28.40 -5.45 -1.83
C ASP A 6 27.02 -4.83 -1.56
N ILE A 7 25.95 -5.60 -1.77
CA ILE A 7 24.57 -5.18 -1.50
C ILE A 7 24.31 -5.14 0.01
N LYS A 8 24.79 -6.15 0.75
CA LYS A 8 24.59 -6.26 2.21
C LYS A 8 25.32 -5.17 2.99
N ASN A 9 26.52 -4.78 2.54
CA ASN A 9 27.37 -3.81 3.23
C ASN A 9 27.03 -2.34 2.87
N ARG A 10 26.00 -2.12 2.04
CA ARG A 10 25.65 -0.78 1.55
C ARG A 10 24.88 0.01 2.61
N LYS A 11 25.34 1.22 2.89
CA LYS A 11 24.70 2.16 3.84
C LYS A 11 23.33 2.68 3.36
N VAL A 12 23.11 2.70 2.04
CA VAL A 12 21.84 3.10 1.42
C VAL A 12 21.10 1.88 0.90
N PRO A 13 19.78 1.82 1.06
CA PRO A 13 18.98 0.68 0.61
C PRO A 13 19.10 0.49 -0.89
N PHE A 14 19.09 -0.76 -1.34
CA PHE A 14 19.22 -1.12 -2.76
C PHE A 14 18.01 -0.68 -3.58
N ALA A 15 16.82 -0.72 -2.97
CA ALA A 15 15.58 -0.22 -3.53
C ALA A 15 15.09 0.97 -2.71
N THR A 16 14.98 2.13 -3.35
CA THR A 16 14.36 3.34 -2.79
C THR A 16 12.97 3.50 -3.38
N ILE A 17 12.03 4.00 -2.59
CA ILE A 17 10.72 4.44 -3.13
C ILE A 17 11.00 5.64 -4.04
N ASP A 18 10.46 5.61 -5.26
CA ASP A 18 10.59 6.73 -6.19
C ASP A 18 9.81 7.95 -5.65
N PRO A 19 10.47 9.10 -5.40
CA PRO A 19 9.81 10.32 -4.93
C PRO A 19 8.70 10.81 -5.88
N SER A 20 8.76 10.45 -7.17
CA SER A 20 7.70 10.78 -8.13
C SER A 20 6.35 10.18 -7.74
N LEU A 21 6.33 9.11 -6.92
CA LEU A 21 5.10 8.45 -6.47
C LEU A 21 4.33 9.27 -5.42
N ASP A 22 4.96 10.27 -4.80
CA ASP A 22 4.27 11.17 -3.85
C ASP A 22 3.12 11.94 -4.52
N GLN A 23 3.19 12.16 -5.84
CA GLN A 23 2.11 12.80 -6.60
C GLN A 23 0.81 11.99 -6.61
N LEU A 24 0.87 10.69 -6.31
CA LEU A 24 -0.27 9.78 -6.26
C LEU A 24 -0.89 9.73 -4.85
N LYS A 25 -0.20 10.30 -3.85
CA LYS A 25 -0.67 10.32 -2.46
C LYS A 25 -1.98 11.09 -2.36
N GLY A 26 -2.98 10.48 -1.73
CA GLY A 26 -4.31 11.07 -1.58
C GLY A 26 -5.16 11.10 -2.85
N LYS A 27 -4.65 10.64 -4.00
CA LYS A 27 -5.46 10.51 -5.22
C LYS A 27 -6.18 9.18 -5.24
N ASN A 28 -7.47 9.22 -5.53
CA ASN A 28 -8.23 8.01 -5.81
C ASN A 28 -7.99 7.57 -7.26
N LEU A 29 -6.98 6.73 -7.48
CA LEU A 29 -6.61 6.25 -8.81
C LEU A 29 -7.61 5.24 -9.40
N PHE A 30 -8.49 4.69 -8.57
CA PHE A 30 -9.42 3.62 -8.97
C PHE A 30 -10.84 3.89 -8.47
N PRO A 31 -11.49 4.96 -8.95
CA PRO A 31 -12.81 5.38 -8.47
C PRO A 31 -13.88 4.29 -8.63
N GLU A 32 -13.89 3.59 -9.76
CA GLU A 32 -14.85 2.51 -10.03
C GLU A 32 -14.67 1.32 -9.09
N LYS A 33 -13.42 0.93 -8.82
CA LYS A 33 -13.12 -0.16 -7.89
C LYS A 33 -13.48 0.24 -6.45
N LEU A 34 -13.26 1.50 -6.08
CA LEU A 34 -13.66 2.03 -4.79
C LEU A 34 -15.19 2.01 -4.62
N ALA A 35 -15.94 2.42 -5.64
CA ALA A 35 -17.40 2.35 -5.63
C ALA A 35 -17.89 0.90 -5.46
N LYS A 36 -17.37 -0.03 -6.26
CA LYS A 36 -17.71 -1.46 -6.17
C LYS A 36 -17.35 -2.06 -4.81
N ALA A 37 -16.18 -1.73 -4.26
CA ALA A 37 -15.77 -2.19 -2.94
C ALA A 37 -16.74 -1.69 -1.85
N ASN A 38 -17.17 -0.43 -1.92
CA ASN A 38 -18.15 0.11 -0.97
C ASN A 38 -19.50 -0.59 -1.06
N GLU A 39 -19.97 -0.94 -2.26
CA GLU A 39 -21.21 -1.72 -2.45
C GLU A 39 -21.09 -3.13 -1.87
N MET A 40 -19.96 -3.79 -2.11
CA MET A 40 -19.69 -5.11 -1.53
C MET A 40 -19.64 -5.05 0.00
N LEU A 41 -18.99 -4.04 0.58
CA LEU A 41 -18.87 -3.90 2.03
C LEU A 41 -20.21 -3.61 2.72
N LYS A 42 -21.17 -2.97 2.05
CA LYS A 42 -22.54 -2.78 2.56
C LYS A 42 -23.31 -4.09 2.72
N THR A 43 -23.06 -5.05 1.83
CA THR A 43 -23.77 -6.33 1.78
C THR A 43 -23.00 -7.45 2.47
N ALA A 44 -21.69 -7.28 2.67
CA ALA A 44 -20.86 -8.21 3.40
C ALA A 44 -21.27 -8.27 4.88
N LYS A 45 -21.38 -9.48 5.42
CA LYS A 45 -21.48 -9.70 6.87
C LYS A 45 -20.11 -9.45 7.50
N LEU A 46 -19.78 -8.18 7.72
CA LEU A 46 -18.56 -7.80 8.41
C LEU A 46 -18.65 -8.19 9.88
N PRO A 47 -17.56 -8.69 10.50
CA PRO A 47 -17.54 -8.95 11.93
C PRO A 47 -17.80 -7.63 12.67
N SER A 48 -18.57 -7.71 13.76
CA SER A 48 -18.80 -6.52 14.58
C SER A 48 -17.46 -5.96 15.07
N PRO A 49 -17.27 -4.63 15.04
CA PRO A 49 -16.09 -4.05 15.61
C PRO A 49 -16.04 -4.47 17.08
N LYS A 50 -14.98 -5.20 17.46
CA LYS A 50 -14.76 -5.62 18.85
C LYS A 50 -14.70 -4.33 19.67
N HIS A 51 -15.68 -4.12 20.55
CA HIS A 51 -15.66 -3.03 21.51
C HIS A 51 -14.37 -3.20 22.32
N ARG A 52 -13.36 -2.38 22.03
CA ARG A 52 -12.24 -2.20 22.95
C ARG A 52 -12.80 -1.29 24.04
N SER A 53 -13.36 -1.91 25.07
CA SER A 53 -13.64 -1.28 26.36
C SER A 53 -12.36 -0.68 26.93
#